data_AF-A0A925RB77-F1
#
_entry.id   AF-A0A925RB77-F1
#
_cell.length_a   1.000
_cell.length_b   1.000
_cell.length_c   1.000
_cell.angle_alpha   90.00
_cell.angle_beta   90.00
_cell.angle_gamma   90.00
#
_symmetry.space_group_name_H-M   'P 1'
#
loop_
_entity.id
_entity.type
_entity.pdbx_description
1 polymer ?
#
loop_
_entity_poly.entity_id
_entity_poly.type
_entity_poly.pdbx_seq_one_letter_code
_entity_poly.pdbx_strand_id
1 'polypeptide(L)'
;MDKRTIYVERLSAHMLEWDSQIDLIKDKAVSTLPETQSEYFNAIEALQLKREEVALKLHGISCASDDEWQDLKTGTEHALGEVRTFFYDAVTKIK
;
A
#
# COMPACT_ATOMS: atom_id res chain seq x y z
N MET A 1 -11.57 20.75 -9.50
CA MET A 1 -10.75 19.82 -8.70
C MET A 1 -9.29 20.16 -8.95
N ASP A 2 -8.59 20.48 -7.87
CA ASP A 2 -7.17 20.80 -7.91
C ASP A 2 -6.34 19.51 -8.09
N LYS A 3 -5.15 19.64 -8.69
CA LYS A 3 -4.29 18.48 -8.99
C LYS A 3 -3.96 17.65 -7.74
N ARG A 4 -3.80 18.33 -6.59
CA ARG A 4 -3.60 17.70 -5.28
C ARG A 4 -4.80 16.85 -4.88
N THR A 5 -6.02 17.38 -4.97
CA THR A 5 -7.25 16.65 -4.61
C THR A 5 -7.42 15.39 -5.46
N ILE A 6 -7.20 15.50 -6.78
CA ILE A 6 -7.25 14.34 -7.69
C ILE A 6 -6.21 13.29 -7.28
N TYR A 7 -5.00 13.72 -6.91
CA TYR A 7 -3.96 12.81 -6.45
C TYR A 7 -4.36 12.11 -5.14
N VAL A 8 -4.91 12.85 -4.17
CA VAL A 8 -5.36 12.32 -2.88
C VAL A 8 -6.46 11.27 -3.07
N GLU A 9 -7.44 11.56 -3.93
CA GLU A 9 -8.54 10.63 -4.24
C GLU A 9 -8.03 9.36 -4.92
N ARG A 10 -7.14 9.50 -5.92
CA ARG A 10 -6.53 8.35 -6.60
C ARG A 10 -5.75 7.47 -5.63
N LEU A 11 -4.97 8.08 -4.75
CA LEU A 11 -4.16 7.33 -3.78
C LEU A 11 -5.05 6.63 -2.75
N SER A 12 -6.10 7.29 -2.28
CA SER A 12 -7.11 6.68 -1.40
C SER A 12 -7.76 5.47 -2.05
N ALA A 13 -8.10 5.53 -3.34
CA ALA A 13 -8.64 4.40 -4.08
C ALA A 13 -7.66 3.22 -4.17
N HIS A 14 -6.37 3.51 -4.42
CA HIS A 14 -5.32 2.47 -4.40
C HIS A 14 -5.16 1.83 -3.02
N MET A 15 -5.28 2.61 -1.94
CA MET A 15 -5.22 2.05 -0.58
C MET A 15 -6.38 1.08 -0.30
N LEU A 16 -7.60 1.41 -0.75
CA LEU A 16 -8.75 0.51 -0.64
C LEU A 16 -8.58 -0.78 -1.45
N GLU A 17 -7.98 -0.67 -2.65
CA GLU A 17 -7.62 -1.82 -3.48
C GLU A 17 -6.59 -2.70 -2.77
N TRP A 18 -5.60 -2.12 -2.08
CA TRP A 18 -4.61 -2.86 -1.31
C TRP A 18 -5.20 -3.52 -0.07
N ASP A 19 -6.07 -2.85 0.69
CA ASP A 19 -6.78 -3.46 1.82
C ASP A 19 -7.51 -4.73 1.37
N SER A 20 -8.29 -4.61 0.28
CA SER A 20 -9.05 -5.74 -0.26
C SER A 20 -8.15 -6.91 -0.67
N GLN A 21 -6.98 -6.61 -1.24
CA GLN A 21 -6.01 -7.62 -1.63
C GLN A 21 -5.29 -8.26 -0.44
N ILE A 22 -4.95 -7.48 0.59
CA ILE A 22 -4.36 -7.98 1.84
C ILE A 22 -5.34 -8.93 2.53
N ASP A 23 -6.64 -8.58 2.58
CA ASP A 23 -7.68 -9.46 3.12
C ASP A 23 -7.77 -10.78 2.35
N LEU A 24 -7.67 -10.74 1.02
CA LEU A 24 -7.67 -11.95 0.19
C LEU A 24 -6.44 -12.83 0.43
N ILE A 25 -5.25 -12.23 0.63
CA ILE A 25 -4.04 -12.98 1.00
C ILE A 25 -4.18 -13.58 2.39
N LYS A 26 -4.79 -12.85 3.33
CA LYS A 26 -5.06 -13.31 4.69
C LYS A 26 -6.02 -14.50 4.73
N ASP A 27 -7.09 -14.47 3.96
CA ASP A 27 -8.03 -15.59 3.86
C ASP A 27 -7.34 -16.86 3.31
N LYS A 28 -6.49 -16.70 2.29
CA LYS A 28 -5.64 -17.79 1.78
C LYS A 28 -4.63 -18.30 2.80
N ALA A 29 -4.05 -17.42 3.61
CA ALA A 29 -3.11 -17.77 4.67
C ALA A 29 -3.74 -18.65 5.75
N VAL A 30 -5.02 -18.40 6.06
CA VAL A 30 -5.79 -19.21 7.02
C VAL A 30 -6.11 -20.58 6.45
N SER A 31 -6.26 -20.70 5.12
CA SER A 31 -6.57 -21.95 4.42
C SER A 31 -5.34 -22.76 4.00
N THR A 32 -4.12 -22.28 4.25
CA THR A 32 -2.86 -22.94 3.86
C THR A 32 -2.20 -23.70 5.02
N LEU A 33 -1.21 -24.53 4.70
CA LEU A 33 -0.45 -25.30 5.68
C LEU A 33 0.26 -24.38 6.68
N PRO A 34 0.43 -24.81 7.95
CA PRO A 34 1.04 -23.98 8.99
C PRO A 34 2.48 -23.52 8.68
N GLU A 35 3.20 -24.28 7.87
CA GLU A 35 4.58 -23.96 7.46
C GLU A 35 4.65 -22.76 6.51
N THR A 36 3.69 -22.64 5.58
CA THR A 36 3.61 -21.48 4.67
C THR A 36 2.84 -20.33 5.30
N GLN A 37 1.91 -20.61 6.22
CA GLN A 37 1.11 -19.62 6.94
C GLN A 37 1.95 -18.52 7.61
N SER A 38 3.11 -18.85 8.17
CA SER A 38 4.01 -17.85 8.76
C SER A 38 4.56 -16.87 7.72
N GLU A 39 4.90 -17.33 6.52
CA GLU A 39 5.38 -16.47 5.45
C GLU A 39 4.28 -15.54 4.93
N TYR A 40 3.04 -16.05 4.83
CA TYR A 40 1.88 -15.23 4.49
C TYR A 40 1.67 -14.13 5.52
N PHE A 41 1.67 -14.44 6.82
CA PHE A 41 1.46 -13.44 7.86
C PHE A 41 2.57 -12.39 7.87
N ASN A 42 3.83 -12.78 7.63
CA ASN A 42 4.94 -11.83 7.50
C ASN A 42 4.75 -10.90 6.30
N ALA A 43 4.36 -11.44 5.14
CA ALA A 43 4.06 -10.62 3.96
C ALA A 43 2.87 -9.68 4.18
N ILE A 44 1.81 -10.15 4.85
CA ILE A 44 0.64 -9.34 5.21
C ILE A 44 1.06 -8.19 6.13
N GLU A 45 1.84 -8.45 7.17
CA GLU A 45 2.32 -7.43 8.11
C GLU A 45 3.18 -6.38 7.40
N ALA A 46 4.11 -6.80 6.55
CA ALA A 46 4.92 -5.89 5.74
C ALA A 46 4.08 -5.01 4.80
N LEU A 47 3.04 -5.59 4.16
CA LEU A 47 2.11 -4.85 3.33
C LEU A 47 1.29 -3.83 4.13
N GLN A 48 0.83 -4.20 5.33
CA GLN A 48 0.09 -3.30 6.22
C GLN A 48 0.94 -2.12 6.66
N LEU A 49 2.18 -2.37 7.09
CA LEU A 49 3.13 -1.30 7.47
C LEU A 49 3.37 -0.34 6.30
N LYS A 50 3.55 -0.88 5.09
CA LYS A 50 3.76 -0.05 3.89
C LYS A 50 2.52 0.74 3.49
N ARG A 51 1.33 0.17 3.64
CA ARG A 51 0.06 0.90 3.47
C ARG A 51 -0.05 2.06 4.46
N GLU A 52 0.30 1.84 5.73
CA GLU A 52 0.29 2.90 6.74
C GLU A 52 1.30 4.01 6.42
N GLU A 53 2.50 3.66 5.93
CA GLU A 53 3.49 4.63 5.47
C GLU A 53 2.93 5.54 4.35
N VAL A 54 2.25 4.95 3.37
CA VAL A 54 1.57 5.68 2.30
C VAL A 54 0.43 6.54 2.84
N ALA A 55 -0.34 6.05 3.82
CA ALA A 55 -1.42 6.80 4.47
C ALA A 55 -0.90 8.07 5.15
N LEU A 56 0.21 7.95 5.88
CA LEU A 56 0.85 9.08 6.56
C LEU A 56 1.35 10.12 5.55
N LYS A 57 1.98 9.68 4.47
CA LYS A 57 2.42 10.57 3.38
C LYS A 57 1.25 11.26 2.69
N LEU A 58 0.16 10.53 2.45
CA LEU A 58 -1.07 11.07 1.88
C LEU A 58 -1.71 12.15 2.77
N HIS A 59 -1.69 11.94 4.09
CA HIS A 59 -2.12 12.95 5.06
C HIS A 59 -1.24 14.20 4.97
N GLY A 60 0.08 14.02 4.90
CA GLY A 60 1.03 15.12 4.70
C GLY A 60 0.75 15.92 3.42
N ILE A 61 0.51 15.24 2.29
CA ILE A 61 0.14 15.87 1.01
C ILE A 61 -1.17 16.68 1.15
N SER A 62 -2.14 16.15 1.89
CA SER A 62 -3.44 16.81 2.08
C SER A 62 -3.32 18.12 2.87
N CYS A 63 -2.37 18.21 3.80
CA CYS A 63 -2.09 19.40 4.58
C CYS A 63 -1.09 20.37 3.92
N ALA A 64 -0.31 19.92 2.93
CA ALA A 64 0.72 20.72 2.29
C ALA A 64 0.16 21.81 1.36
N SER A 65 0.94 22.89 1.20
CA SER A 65 0.65 23.97 0.25
C SER A 65 0.87 23.52 -1.20
N ASP A 66 0.39 24.32 -2.16
CA ASP A 66 0.49 24.01 -3.60
C ASP A 66 1.94 23.91 -4.13
N ASP A 67 2.90 24.52 -3.43
CA ASP A 67 4.32 24.45 -3.76
C ASP A 67 5.02 23.22 -3.14
N GLU A 68 4.60 22.82 -1.94
CA GLU A 68 5.24 21.77 -1.14
C GLU A 68 4.78 20.35 -1.51
N TRP A 69 3.54 20.21 -2.00
CA TRP A 69 2.97 18.87 -2.25
C TRP A 69 3.61 18.12 -3.43
N GLN A 70 4.31 18.82 -4.35
CA GLN A 70 5.01 18.18 -5.47
C GLN A 70 6.18 17.29 -5.00
N ASP A 71 6.93 17.77 -4.00
CA ASP A 71 8.05 17.02 -3.42
C ASP A 71 7.53 15.81 -2.64
N LEU A 72 6.52 16.03 -1.79
CA LEU A 72 5.84 14.98 -1.04
C LEU A 72 5.21 13.92 -1.96
N LYS A 73 4.61 14.34 -3.07
CA LYS A 73 4.09 13.43 -4.10
C LYS A 73 5.18 12.50 -4.63
N THR A 74 6.35 13.05 -4.96
CA THR A 74 7.46 12.26 -5.51
C THR A 74 7.93 11.19 -4.50
N GLY A 75 8.10 11.58 -3.24
CA GLY A 75 8.43 10.64 -2.16
C GLY A 75 7.33 9.61 -1.85
N THR A 76 6.08 9.91 -2.22
CA THR A 76 4.94 8.99 -2.09
C THR A 76 4.85 8.02 -3.26
N GLU A 77 5.13 8.48 -4.48
CA GLU A 77 5.21 7.63 -5.68
C GLU A 77 6.31 6.59 -5.57
N HIS A 78 7.44 6.92 -4.94
CA HIS A 78 8.49 5.94 -4.64
C HIS A 78 7.98 4.85 -3.68
N ALA A 79 7.41 5.24 -2.54
CA ALA A 79 6.87 4.30 -1.56
C ALA A 79 5.78 3.40 -2.18
N LEU A 80 4.90 3.99 -2.99
CA LEU A 80 3.88 3.26 -3.76
C LEU A 80 4.49 2.19 -4.68
N GLY A 81 5.57 2.52 -5.39
CA GLY A 81 6.29 1.59 -6.25
C GLY A 81 6.89 0.42 -5.49
N GLU A 82 7.44 0.68 -4.30
CA GLU A 82 7.96 -0.36 -3.40
C GLU A 82 6.84 -1.28 -2.90
N VAL A 83 5.70 -0.73 -2.47
CA VAL A 83 4.53 -1.53 -2.05
C VAL A 83 4.07 -2.43 -3.19
N ARG A 84 3.94 -1.89 -4.40
CA ARG A 84 3.47 -2.65 -5.56
C ARG A 84 4.44 -3.77 -5.94
N THR A 85 5.75 -3.52 -5.84
CA THR A 85 6.78 -4.53 -6.09
C THR A 85 6.72 -5.65 -5.04
N PHE A 86 6.65 -5.28 -3.75
CA PHE A 86 6.53 -6.25 -2.67
C PHE A 86 5.26 -7.07 -2.76
N PHE A 87 4.14 -6.42 -3.10
CA PHE A 87 2.86 -7.09 -3.31
C PHE A 87 2.93 -8.10 -4.46
N TYR A 88 3.53 -7.72 -5.58
CA TYR A 88 3.75 -8.63 -6.70
C TYR A 88 4.61 -9.82 -6.30
N ASP A 89 5.73 -9.59 -5.60
CA ASP A 89 6.62 -10.65 -5.11
C ASP A 89 5.87 -11.61 -4.17
N ALA A 90 5.15 -11.08 -3.18
CA ALA A 90 4.32 -11.85 -2.26
C ALA A 90 3.30 -12.71 -3.03
N VAL A 91 2.51 -12.12 -3.93
CA VAL A 91 1.51 -12.86 -4.71
C VAL A 91 2.14 -13.90 -5.65
N THR A 92 3.32 -13.65 -6.19
CA THR A 92 4.02 -14.64 -7.04
C THR A 92 4.60 -15.80 -6.25
N LYS A 93 5.15 -15.56 -5.05
CA LYS A 93 5.63 -16.63 -4.15
C LYS A 93 4.51 -17.54 -3.64
N ILE A 94 3.29 -17.02 -3.64
CA ILE A 94 2.07 -17.71 -3.21
C ILE A 94 1.53 -18.68 -4.26
N LYS A 95 1.96 -18.58 -5.53
CA LYS A 95 1.48 -19.39 -6.65
C LYS A 95 2.20 -20.72 -6.77
#